data_AF-A0A819MXA0-F1
#
_entry.id   AF-A0A819MXA0-F1
#
_cell.length_a   1.000
_cell.length_b   1.000
_cell.length_c   1.000
_cell.angle_alpha   90.00
_cell.angle_beta   90.00
_cell.angle_gamma   90.00
#
_symmetry.space_group_name_H-M   'P 1'
#
loop_
_entity.id
_entity.type
_entity.pdbx_description
1 polymer ?
#
loop_
_entity_poly.entity_id
_entity_poly.type
_entity_poly.pdbx_seq_one_letter_code
_entity_poly.pdbx_strand_id
1 'polypeptide(L)'
;MTINRDTLLRVIICIHFIFVSMALMADWLPKSYLLNQLTILALGFWAIVHRESAIHIELLMLIEMFSIILDSICIGMYFQIGKNSYSSSKNIAYFDISAFFAIFHLILKPIILVLLNKVRHDRLSDSAYGIWTPTPGYTPIDGQ
;
A
#
# COMPACT_ATOMS: atom_id res chain seq x y z
N MET A 1 10.76 18.27 11.37
CA MET A 1 9.69 17.46 11.98
C MET A 1 9.77 16.06 11.38
N THR A 2 10.45 15.13 12.04
CA THR A 2 10.59 13.75 11.57
C THR A 2 9.29 13.00 11.84
N ILE A 3 8.53 12.68 10.78
CA ILE A 3 7.33 11.85 10.90
C ILE A 3 7.77 10.46 11.39
N ASN A 4 7.15 9.97 12.46
CA ASN A 4 7.40 8.63 12.98
C ASN A 4 7.01 7.59 11.92
N ARG A 5 7.90 6.63 11.67
CA ARG A 5 7.78 5.61 10.61
C ARG A 5 6.58 4.69 10.80
N ASP A 6 6.25 4.39 12.05
CA ASP A 6 5.05 3.62 12.39
C ASP A 6 3.77 4.40 12.12
N THR A 7 3.79 5.70 12.42
CA THR A 7 2.70 6.62 12.09
C THR A 7 2.54 6.74 10.58
N LEU A 8 3.64 6.80 9.83
CA LEU A 8 3.62 6.83 8.37
C LEU A 8 2.97 5.58 7.78
N LEU A 9 3.35 4.38 8.25
CA LEU A 9 2.74 3.14 7.77
C LEU A 9 1.23 3.10 8.03
N ARG A 10 0.79 3.49 9.23
CA ARG A 10 -0.64 3.58 9.57
C ARG A 10 -1.39 4.54 8.66
N VAL A 11 -0.82 5.71 8.39
CA VAL A 11 -1.39 6.71 7.47
C VAL A 11 -1.52 6.15 6.06
N ILE A 12 -0.50 5.44 5.56
CA ILE A 12 -0.54 4.78 4.25
C ILE A 12 -1.72 3.81 4.18
N ILE A 13 -1.90 2.94 5.18
CA ILE A 13 -3.00 1.96 5.18
C ILE A 13 -4.37 2.65 5.26
N CYS A 14 -4.50 3.71 6.05
CA CYS A 14 -5.72 4.53 6.07
C CYS A 14 -6.04 5.16 4.71
N ILE A 15 -5.02 5.67 4.01
CA ILE A 15 -5.15 6.20 2.65
C ILE A 15 -5.67 5.10 1.71
N HIS A 16 -5.04 3.92 1.69
CA HIS A 16 -5.54 2.79 0.88
C HIS A 16 -7.00 2.48 1.19
N PHE A 17 -7.37 2.38 2.45
CA PHE A 17 -8.74 2.04 2.85
C PHE A 17 -9.76 3.08 2.35
N ILE A 18 -9.47 4.37 2.52
CA ILE A 18 -10.36 5.46 2.07
C ILE A 18 -10.49 5.45 0.55
N PHE A 19 -9.38 5.38 -0.17
CA PHE A 19 -9.38 5.40 -1.63
C PHE A 19 -10.11 4.19 -2.23
N VAL A 20 -9.89 2.99 -1.69
CA VAL A 20 -10.58 1.77 -2.14
C VAL A 20 -12.08 1.86 -1.85
N SER A 21 -12.47 2.37 -0.68
CA SER A 21 -13.88 2.55 -0.34
C SER A 21 -14.59 3.52 -1.29
N MET A 22 -13.93 4.63 -1.64
CA MET A 22 -14.47 5.60 -2.60
C MET A 22 -14.46 5.09 -4.04
N ALA A 23 -13.41 4.35 -4.44
CA ALA A 23 -13.32 3.73 -5.76
C ALA A 23 -14.42 2.68 -5.99
N LEU A 24 -14.92 2.03 -4.94
CA LEU A 24 -15.97 0.99 -5.03
C LEU A 24 -17.40 1.53 -4.86
N MET A 25 -17.61 2.85 -4.87
CA MET A 25 -18.95 3.43 -4.78
C MET A 25 -19.87 3.07 -5.95
N ALA A 26 -19.31 2.74 -7.11
CA ALA A 26 -20.05 2.26 -8.27
C ALA A 26 -19.57 0.85 -8.66
N ASP A 27 -20.52 -0.04 -8.96
CA ASP A 27 -20.23 -1.41 -9.36
C ASP A 27 -19.89 -1.45 -10.86
N TRP A 28 -18.65 -1.08 -11.19
CA TRP A 28 -18.09 -1.18 -12.55
C TRP A 28 -16.72 -1.86 -12.59
N LEU A 29 -16.02 -1.92 -11.46
CA LEU A 29 -14.74 -2.61 -11.35
C LEU A 29 -14.95 -4.11 -11.13
N PRO A 30 -14.09 -4.97 -11.71
CA PRO A 30 -14.20 -6.41 -11.53
C PRO A 30 -13.87 -6.81 -10.08
N LYS A 31 -14.42 -7.95 -9.63
CA LYS A 31 -14.13 -8.51 -8.29
C LYS A 31 -12.64 -8.78 -8.05
N SER A 32 -11.86 -8.99 -9.11
CA SER A 32 -10.40 -9.13 -9.04
C SER A 32 -9.72 -7.87 -8.51
N TYR A 33 -10.22 -6.68 -8.85
CA TYR A 33 -9.73 -5.41 -8.31
C TYR A 33 -9.94 -5.37 -6.79
N LEU A 34 -11.15 -5.67 -6.32
CA LEU A 34 -11.46 -5.72 -4.89
C LEU A 34 -10.54 -6.69 -4.13
N LEU A 35 -10.38 -7.91 -4.65
CA LEU A 35 -9.50 -8.92 -4.05
C LEU A 35 -8.07 -8.41 -3.89
N ASN A 36 -7.55 -7.75 -4.92
CA ASN A 36 -6.21 -7.20 -4.92
C ASN A 36 -6.06 -6.08 -3.87
N GLN A 37 -7.02 -5.14 -3.79
CA GLN A 37 -6.98 -4.08 -2.79
C GLN A 37 -7.12 -4.58 -1.34
N LEU A 38 -7.95 -5.59 -1.11
CA LEU A 38 -8.07 -6.22 0.21
C LEU A 38 -6.79 -6.96 0.60
N THR A 39 -6.08 -7.55 -0.35
CA THR A 39 -4.79 -8.22 -0.11
C THR A 39 -3.74 -7.20 0.36
N ILE A 40 -3.67 -6.03 -0.27
CA ILE A 40 -2.80 -4.92 0.16
C ILE A 40 -3.13 -4.49 1.59
N LEU A 41 -4.42 -4.29 1.91
CA LEU A 41 -4.83 -3.91 3.26
C LEU A 41 -4.45 -4.98 4.30
N ALA A 42 -4.67 -6.26 3.99
CA ALA A 42 -4.30 -7.37 4.87
C ALA A 42 -2.79 -7.42 5.15
N LEU A 43 -1.96 -7.30 4.10
CA LEU A 43 -0.50 -7.23 4.23
C LEU A 43 -0.06 -5.97 4.98
N GLY A 44 -0.77 -4.86 4.78
CA GLY A 44 -0.58 -3.62 5.50
C GLY A 44 -0.79 -3.77 7.00
N PHE A 45 -1.90 -4.38 7.41
CA PHE A 45 -2.14 -4.70 8.83
C PHE A 45 -1.08 -5.66 9.36
N TRP A 46 -0.68 -6.67 8.59
CA TRP A 46 0.36 -7.61 8.98
C TRP A 46 1.70 -6.89 9.23
N ALA A 47 2.07 -5.95 8.37
CA ALA A 47 3.27 -5.14 8.52
C ALA A 47 3.21 -4.14 9.70
N ILE A 48 2.02 -3.74 10.14
CA ILE A 48 1.81 -2.94 11.37
C ILE A 48 1.98 -3.79 12.64
N VAL A 49 1.56 -5.07 12.59
CA VAL A 49 1.73 -6.01 13.71
C VAL A 49 3.21 -6.36 13.91
N HIS A 50 3.95 -6.69 12.84
CA HIS A 50 5.39 -6.98 12.91
C HIS A 50 6.24 -5.78 12.49
N ARG A 51 6.40 -4.83 13.42
CA ARG A 51 7.10 -3.56 13.15
C ARG A 51 8.60 -3.67 12.95
N GLU A 52 9.23 -4.65 13.59
CA GLU A 52 10.69 -4.82 13.56
C GLU A 52 11.17 -5.50 12.28
N SER A 53 10.27 -6.19 11.58
CA SER A 53 10.65 -7.06 10.48
C SER A 53 10.48 -6.37 9.13
N ALA A 54 11.58 -6.29 8.38
CA ALA A 54 11.61 -5.67 7.04
C ALA A 54 10.94 -6.52 5.96
N ILE A 55 10.90 -7.86 6.11
CA ILE A 55 10.34 -8.78 5.12
C ILE A 55 8.85 -8.53 4.86
N HIS A 56 8.10 -8.12 5.88
CA HIS A 56 6.67 -7.83 5.76
C HIS A 56 6.42 -6.58 4.89
N ILE A 57 7.30 -5.57 5.00
CA ILE A 57 7.24 -4.38 4.15
C ILE A 57 7.67 -4.70 2.73
N GLU A 58 8.68 -5.56 2.56
CA GLU A 58 9.12 -6.02 1.24
C GLU A 58 8.01 -6.78 0.50
N LEU A 59 7.33 -7.70 1.18
CA LEU A 59 6.17 -8.41 0.63
C LEU A 59 5.04 -7.45 0.27
N LEU A 60 4.71 -6.50 1.15
CA LEU A 60 3.70 -5.47 0.88
C LEU A 60 4.05 -4.65 -0.37
N MET A 61 5.30 -4.20 -0.51
CA MET A 61 5.77 -3.46 -1.69
C MET A 61 5.71 -4.29 -2.97
N LEU A 62 6.09 -5.57 -2.90
CA LEU A 62 6.03 -6.47 -4.06
C LEU A 62 4.60 -6.60 -4.57
N ILE A 63 3.65 -6.84 -3.66
CA ILE A 63 2.22 -6.96 -4.00
C ILE A 63 1.66 -5.61 -4.47
N GLU A 64 2.06 -4.50 -3.86
CA GLU A 64 1.67 -3.16 -4.32
C GLU A 64 2.15 -2.89 -5.76
N MET A 65 3.37 -3.34 -6.12
CA MET A 65 3.90 -3.21 -7.48
C MET A 65 3.10 -4.04 -8.49
N PHE A 66 2.78 -5.29 -8.17
CA PHE A 66 1.90 -6.10 -9.02
C PHE A 66 0.49 -5.51 -9.12
N SER A 67 -0.01 -4.93 -8.03
CA SER A 67 -1.30 -4.27 -7.98
C SER A 67 -1.39 -3.11 -8.95
N ILE A 68 -0.34 -2.28 -9.10
CA ILE A 68 -0.35 -1.18 -10.07
C ILE A 68 -0.65 -1.71 -11.49
N ILE A 69 -0.03 -2.82 -11.87
CA ILE A 69 -0.23 -3.44 -13.19
C ILE A 69 -1.66 -3.98 -13.30
N LEU A 70 -2.11 -4.77 -12.33
CA LEU A 70 -3.45 -5.38 -12.35
C LEU A 70 -4.57 -4.34 -12.35
N ASP A 71 -4.43 -3.30 -11.52
CA ASP A 71 -5.41 -2.22 -11.43
C ASP A 71 -5.46 -1.39 -12.71
N SER A 72 -4.30 -1.14 -13.35
CA SER A 72 -4.25 -0.46 -14.65
C SER A 72 -5.02 -1.21 -15.73
N ILE A 73 -4.90 -2.54 -15.76
CA ILE A 73 -5.64 -3.41 -16.70
C ILE A 73 -7.13 -3.39 -16.37
N CYS A 74 -7.50 -3.53 -15.09
CA CYS A 74 -8.90 -3.52 -14.65
C CYS A 74 -9.58 -2.19 -15.02
N ILE A 75 -8.96 -1.06 -14.69
CA ILE A 75 -9.50 0.27 -15.01
C ILE A 75 -9.56 0.45 -16.53
N GLY A 76 -8.50 0.13 -17.26
CA GLY A 76 -8.43 0.31 -18.71
C GLY A 76 -9.50 -0.49 -19.46
N MET A 77 -9.76 -1.73 -19.05
CA MET A 77 -10.76 -2.59 -19.69
C MET A 77 -12.21 -2.20 -19.33
N TYR A 78 -12.47 -1.88 -18.05
CA TYR A 78 -13.84 -1.74 -17.55
C TYR A 78 -14.37 -0.30 -17.58
N PHE A 79 -13.52 0.71 -17.79
CA PHE A 79 -13.93 2.12 -17.74
C PHE A 79 -15.03 2.45 -18.76
N GLN A 80 -14.87 2.06 -20.03
CA GLN A 80 -15.87 2.35 -21.07
C GLN A 80 -17.15 1.52 -20.87
N ILE A 81 -17.02 0.29 -20.38
CA ILE A 81 -18.15 -0.60 -20.08
C ILE A 81 -19.00 0.01 -18.96
N GLY A 82 -18.35 0.49 -17.90
CA GLY A 82 -18.98 1.22 -16.80
C GLY A 82 -19.65 2.49 -17.33
N LYS A 83 -18.92 3.34 -18.06
CA LYS A 83 -19.45 4.60 -18.59
C LYS A 83 -20.74 4.40 -19.39
N ASN A 84 -20.76 3.40 -20.28
CA ASN A 84 -21.96 3.09 -21.07
C ASN A 84 -23.13 2.59 -20.20
N SER A 85 -22.84 1.79 -19.16
CA SER A 85 -23.86 1.26 -18.24
C SER A 85 -24.51 2.34 -17.38
N TYR A 86 -23.75 3.38 -17.00
CA TYR A 86 -24.24 4.48 -16.16
C TYR A 86 -24.72 5.71 -16.95
N SER A 87 -24.50 5.75 -18.28
CA SER A 87 -24.78 6.90 -19.16
C SER A 87 -26.23 7.40 -19.14
N SER A 88 -27.20 6.48 -19.05
CA SER A 88 -28.64 6.82 -19.02
C SER A 88 -29.25 6.90 -17.61
N SER A 89 -28.42 6.76 -16.57
CA SER A 89 -28.90 6.70 -15.18
C SER A 89 -28.68 8.01 -14.44
N LYS A 90 -29.55 8.32 -13.47
CA LYS A 90 -29.30 9.37 -12.45
C LYS A 90 -28.03 9.11 -11.63
N ASN A 91 -27.44 7.91 -11.77
CA ASN A 91 -26.26 7.47 -11.04
C ASN A 91 -24.92 7.79 -11.73
N ILE A 92 -24.91 8.55 -12.83
CA ILE A 92 -23.67 8.89 -13.54
C ILE A 92 -22.66 9.62 -12.65
N ALA A 93 -23.13 10.46 -11.72
CA ALA A 93 -22.27 11.15 -10.76
C ALA A 93 -21.52 10.18 -9.82
N TYR A 94 -22.14 9.06 -9.43
CA TYR A 94 -21.46 8.05 -8.61
C TYR A 94 -20.37 7.34 -9.40
N PHE A 95 -20.63 7.05 -10.69
CA PHE A 95 -19.62 6.48 -11.59
C PHE A 95 -18.43 7.44 -11.76
N ASP A 96 -18.66 8.72 -12.05
CA ASP A 96 -17.60 9.69 -12.27
C ASP A 96 -16.72 9.88 -11.03
N ILE A 97 -17.33 9.96 -9.84
CA ILE A 97 -16.61 10.05 -8.56
C ILE A 97 -15.81 8.77 -8.28
N SER A 98 -16.44 7.61 -8.43
CA SER A 98 -15.77 6.30 -8.25
C SER A 98 -14.58 6.15 -9.20
N ALA A 99 -14.76 6.48 -10.48
CA ALA A 99 -13.70 6.42 -11.48
C ALA A 99 -12.56 7.40 -11.18
N PHE A 100 -12.88 8.62 -10.74
CA PHE A 100 -11.90 9.59 -10.27
C PHE A 100 -11.04 9.01 -9.13
N PHE A 101 -11.67 8.46 -8.10
CA PHE A 101 -10.93 7.88 -6.97
C PHE A 101 -10.13 6.64 -7.36
N ALA A 102 -10.64 5.78 -8.26
CA ALA A 102 -9.90 4.62 -8.75
C ALA A 102 -8.63 5.01 -9.51
N ILE A 103 -8.74 5.99 -10.42
CA ILE A 103 -7.61 6.51 -11.21
C ILE A 103 -6.62 7.26 -10.30
N PHE A 104 -7.13 8.10 -9.41
CA PHE A 104 -6.28 8.83 -8.48
C PHE A 104 -5.53 7.88 -7.53
N HIS A 105 -6.20 6.83 -7.05
CA HIS A 105 -5.56 5.80 -6.23
C HIS A 105 -4.42 5.13 -7.01
N LEU A 106 -4.65 4.75 -8.26
CA LEU A 106 -3.60 4.18 -9.13
C LEU A 106 -2.37 5.09 -9.26
N ILE A 107 -2.58 6.40 -9.45
CA ILE A 107 -1.50 7.40 -9.55
C ILE A 107 -0.78 7.59 -8.22
N LEU A 108 -1.47 7.41 -7.09
CA LEU A 108 -0.91 7.55 -5.75
C LEU A 108 -0.01 6.36 -5.36
N LYS A 109 -0.26 5.16 -5.90
CA LYS A 109 0.50 3.94 -5.57
C LYS A 109 2.03 4.07 -5.76
N PRO A 110 2.57 4.65 -6.85
CA PRO A 110 4.00 4.94 -6.96
C PRO A 110 4.57 5.79 -5.82
N ILE A 111 3.82 6.81 -5.36
CA ILE A 111 4.23 7.65 -4.24
C ILE A 111 4.26 6.83 -2.95
N ILE A 112 3.23 6.01 -2.73
CA ILE A 112 3.16 5.09 -1.59
C ILE A 112 4.33 4.11 -1.60
N LEU A 113 4.70 3.56 -2.76
CA LEU A 113 5.82 2.65 -2.90
C LEU A 113 7.15 3.30 -2.47
N VAL A 114 7.38 4.56 -2.83
CA VAL A 114 8.55 5.32 -2.38
C VAL A 114 8.54 5.50 -0.86
N LEU A 115 7.37 5.80 -0.28
CA LEU A 115 7.21 5.93 1.18
C LEU A 115 7.45 4.60 1.91
N LEU A 116 6.93 3.49 1.37
CA LEU A 116 7.18 2.15 1.90
C LEU A 116 8.66 1.77 1.81
N ASN A 117 9.34 2.14 0.72
CA ASN A 117 10.77 1.90 0.59
C ASN A 117 11.59 2.65 1.65
N LYS A 118 11.17 3.87 2.00
CA LYS A 118 11.76 4.60 3.13
C LYS A 118 11.56 3.85 4.45
N VAL A 119 10.33 3.42 4.75
CA VAL A 119 10.02 2.62 5.96
C VAL A 119 10.84 1.32 6.00
N ARG A 120 11.03 0.65 4.85
CA ARG A 120 11.86 -0.55 4.75
C ARG A 120 13.32 -0.26 5.07
N HIS A 121 13.91 0.73 4.41
CA HIS A 121 15.32 1.11 4.62
C HIS A 121 15.58 1.42 6.10
N ASP A 122 14.64 2.16 6.69
CA ASP A 122 14.68 2.53 8.07
C ASP A 122 14.62 1.34 9.04
N ARG A 123 13.79 0.32 8.78
CA ARG A 123 13.76 -0.93 9.58
C ARG A 123 15.05 -1.75 9.44
N LEU A 124 15.59 -1.83 8.23
CA LEU A 124 16.86 -2.51 7.98
C LEU A 124 18.03 -1.84 8.70
N SER A 125 18.04 -0.51 8.73
CA SER A 125 19.06 0.26 9.44
C SER A 125 19.06 -0.05 10.93
N ASP A 126 17.89 -0.10 11.58
CA ASP A 126 17.78 -0.44 13.00
C ASP A 126 18.31 -1.85 13.30
N SER A 127 17.99 -2.84 12.46
CA SER A 127 18.52 -4.20 12.58
C SER A 127 20.04 -4.24 12.42
N ALA A 128 20.62 -3.43 11.53
CA ALA A 128 22.06 -3.35 11.33
C ALA A 128 22.77 -2.66 12.50
N TYR A 129 22.19 -1.61 13.10
CA TYR A 129 22.78 -0.94 14.26
C TYR A 129 22.96 -1.89 15.45
N GLY A 130 22.03 -2.81 15.70
CA GLY A 130 22.16 -3.83 16.74
C GLY A 130 23.32 -4.81 16.54
N ILE A 131 23.83 -4.96 15.31
CA ILE A 131 25.00 -5.82 14.99
C ILE A 131 26.31 -5.10 15.30
N TRP A 132 26.37 -3.78 15.14
CA TRP A 132 27.60 -2.99 15.28
C TRP A 132 27.76 -2.29 16.63
N THR A 133 26.70 -2.19 17.43
CA THR A 133 26.80 -1.74 18.82
C THR A 133 27.15 -2.94 19.71
N PRO A 134 28.34 -2.97 20.35
CA PRO A 134 28.62 -3.98 21.36
C PRO A 134 27.54 -3.88 22.44
N THR A 135 26.91 -5.00 22.80
CA THR A 135 26.05 -5.04 23.98
C THR A 135 26.85 -4.51 25.18
N PRO A 136 26.31 -3.60 26.00
CA PRO A 136 26.98 -3.16 27.22
C PRO A 136 27.23 -4.37 28.12
N GLY A 137 28.46 -4.89 28.12
CA GLY A 137 28.85 -6.09 28.85
C GLY A 137 29.45 -7.23 28.02
N TYR A 138 29.53 -7.14 26.68
CA TYR A 138 30.27 -8.11 25.88
C TYR A 138 31.69 -7.61 25.59
N THR A 139 32.65 -8.00 26.43
CA THR A 139 34.07 -7.96 26.08
C THR A 139 34.39 -9.23 25.28
N PRO A 140 34.86 -9.13 24.02
CA PRO A 140 35.40 -10.28 23.31
C PRO A 140 36.53 -10.91 24.14
N ILE A 141 36.47 -12.22 24.35
CA ILE A 141 37.44 -12.98 25.19
C ILE A 141 38.71 -13.30 24.38
N ASP A 142 38.75 -12.87 23.14
CA ASP A 142 39.75 -13.15 22.12
C ASP A 142 40.85 -12.08 22.18
N GLY A 143 41.67 -12.16 23.23
CA GLY A 143 42.83 -11.28 23.44
C GLY A 143 43.75 -11.63 24.61
N GLN A 144 43.73 -12.87 25.11
CA GLN A 144 44.73 -13.41 26.05
C GLN A 144 45.49 -14.55 25.39
#